data_AF-A0A9W9Z0H4-F1
#
_entry.id   AF-A0A9W9Z0H4-F1
#
_cell.length_a   1.000
_cell.length_b   1.000
_cell.length_c   1.000
_cell.angle_alpha   90.00
_cell.angle_beta   90.00
_cell.angle_gamma   90.00
#
_symmetry.space_group_name_H-M   'P 1'
#
loop_
_entity.id
_entity.type
_entity.pdbx_description
1 polymer ?
#
loop_
_entity_poly.entity_id
_entity_poly.type
_entity_poly.pdbx_seq_one_letter_code
_entity_poly.pdbx_strand_id
1 'polypeptide(L)'
;MNAERAANDDREQVKNILVFFVFGIYMMLLWEILSAAATDVLAGSSIPTSTAMLPLGISDMLVKLTLPWVFQKISYNVKMFIIVFLDILGLITIVVSESIVVRLVGFAVVDIAKSTLEIMTLSMLAFYKKGAIEGFAGGYGVGNILGALYYTGMV
;
A
#
# COMPACT_ATOMS: atom_id res chain seq x y z
N MET A 1 0.15 -39.51 15.09
CA MET A 1 0.99 -38.36 15.52
C MET A 1 1.67 -37.63 14.35
N ASN A 2 2.31 -38.31 13.37
CA ASN A 2 2.94 -37.62 12.23
C ASN A 2 1.95 -37.15 11.14
N ALA A 3 0.87 -37.90 10.87
CA ALA A 3 -0.14 -37.52 9.89
C ALA A 3 -1.03 -36.34 10.35
N GLU A 4 -1.41 -36.30 11.63
CA GLU A 4 -2.14 -35.17 12.22
C GLU A 4 -1.32 -33.88 12.25
N ARG A 5 -0.01 -33.97 12.52
CA ARG A 5 0.88 -32.81 12.46
C ARG A 5 1.00 -32.26 11.04
N ALA A 6 1.14 -33.13 10.04
CA ALA A 6 1.19 -32.71 8.63
C ALA A 6 -0.12 -32.03 8.19
N ALA A 7 -1.27 -32.64 8.51
CA ALA A 7 -2.57 -32.05 8.17
C ALA A 7 -2.84 -30.71 8.87
N ASN A 8 -2.35 -30.52 10.11
CA ASN A 8 -2.46 -29.23 10.80
C ASN A 8 -1.54 -28.16 10.16
N ASP A 9 -0.33 -28.57 9.76
CA ASP A 9 0.65 -27.71 9.11
C ASP A 9 0.17 -27.18 7.74
N ASP A 10 -0.52 -28.04 6.97
CA ASP A 10 -1.14 -27.68 5.69
C ASP A 10 -2.30 -26.69 5.88
N ARG A 11 -3.15 -26.91 6.91
CA ARG A 11 -4.26 -25.99 7.23
C ARG A 11 -3.77 -24.62 7.65
N GLU A 12 -2.73 -24.56 8.49
CA GLU A 12 -2.12 -23.30 8.91
C GLU A 12 -1.50 -22.56 7.73
N GLN A 13 -0.87 -23.27 6.79
CA GLN A 13 -0.33 -22.69 5.57
C GLN A 13 -1.43 -22.09 4.68
N VAL A 14 -2.52 -22.83 4.42
CA VAL A 14 -3.66 -22.33 3.62
C VAL A 14 -4.29 -21.10 4.28
N LYS A 15 -4.45 -21.13 5.61
CA LYS A 15 -4.98 -19.98 6.36
C LYS A 15 -4.08 -18.75 6.19
N ASN A 16 -2.76 -18.90 6.30
CA ASN A 16 -1.82 -17.80 6.11
C ASN A 16 -1.91 -17.24 4.69
N ILE A 17 -1.95 -18.10 3.67
CA ILE A 17 -2.13 -17.69 2.26
C ILE A 17 -3.37 -16.80 2.10
N LEU A 18 -4.51 -17.25 2.62
CA LEU A 18 -5.77 -16.50 2.52
C LEU A 18 -5.73 -15.16 3.26
N VAL A 19 -5.14 -15.12 4.46
CA VAL A 19 -5.00 -13.87 5.23
C VAL A 19 -4.13 -12.87 4.47
N PHE A 20 -2.99 -13.30 3.94
CA PHE A 20 -2.10 -12.44 3.16
C PHE A 20 -2.71 -12.01 1.82
N PHE A 21 -3.53 -12.86 1.21
CA PHE A 21 -4.29 -12.52 0.01
C PHE A 21 -5.29 -11.38 0.27
N VAL A 22 -6.11 -11.50 1.32
CA VAL A 22 -7.06 -10.43 1.70
C VAL A 22 -6.32 -9.14 2.09
N PHE A 23 -5.20 -9.29 2.81
CA PHE A 23 -4.35 -8.16 3.18
C PHE A 23 -3.77 -7.44 1.94
N GLY A 24 -3.31 -8.20 0.95
CA GLY A 24 -2.83 -7.66 -0.34
C GLY A 24 -3.93 -6.91 -1.11
N ILE A 25 -5.16 -7.45 -1.13
CA ILE A 25 -6.30 -6.76 -1.75
C ILE A 25 -6.55 -5.42 -1.06
N TYR A 26 -6.67 -5.41 0.27
CA TYR A 26 -6.94 -4.19 1.03
C TYR A 26 -5.89 -3.11 0.77
N MET A 27 -4.61 -3.50 0.81
CA MET A 27 -3.49 -2.59 0.62
C MET A 27 -3.49 -1.94 -0.77
N MET A 28 -3.78 -2.73 -1.82
CA MET A 28 -3.73 -2.21 -3.19
C MET A 28 -5.02 -1.50 -3.62
N LEU A 29 -6.18 -1.94 -3.12
CA LEU A 29 -7.48 -1.39 -3.51
C LEU A 29 -7.61 0.10 -3.15
N LEU A 30 -7.25 0.48 -1.93
CA LEU A 30 -7.35 1.87 -1.49
C LEU A 30 -6.38 2.78 -2.25
N TRP A 31 -5.17 2.28 -2.48
CA TRP A 31 -4.15 2.99 -3.25
C TRP A 31 -4.59 3.25 -4.69
N GLU A 32 -5.14 2.23 -5.35
CA GLU A 32 -5.56 2.34 -6.74
C GLU A 32 -6.69 3.37 -6.91
N ILE A 33 -7.68 3.35 -6.03
CA ILE A 33 -8.78 4.33 -6.05
C ILE A 33 -8.24 5.75 -5.86
N LEU A 34 -7.34 5.95 -4.90
CA LEU A 34 -6.76 7.26 -4.62
C LEU A 34 -5.90 7.74 -5.80
N SER A 35 -5.11 6.84 -6.40
CA SER A 35 -4.26 7.13 -7.56
C SER A 35 -5.10 7.53 -8.77
N ALA A 36 -6.17 6.79 -9.07
CA ALA A 36 -7.09 7.11 -10.16
C ALA A 36 -7.78 8.48 -9.95
N ALA A 37 -8.24 8.75 -8.72
CA ALA A 37 -8.80 10.05 -8.35
C ALA A 37 -7.79 11.19 -8.51
N ALA A 38 -6.54 10.97 -8.12
CA ALA A 38 -5.48 11.97 -8.28
C ALA A 38 -5.18 12.24 -9.76
N THR A 39 -5.12 11.20 -10.61
CA THR A 39 -4.88 11.37 -12.05
C THR A 39 -6.00 12.14 -12.74
N ASP A 40 -7.25 11.93 -12.35
CA ASP A 40 -8.40 12.67 -12.91
C ASP A 40 -8.39 14.15 -12.49
N VAL A 41 -8.11 14.41 -11.20
CA VAL A 41 -7.96 15.78 -10.70
C VAL A 41 -6.85 16.54 -11.45
N LEU A 42 -5.76 15.85 -11.80
CA LEU A 42 -4.66 16.42 -12.56
C LEU A 42 -4.98 16.59 -14.04
N ALA A 43 -5.73 15.66 -14.64
CA ALA A 43 -6.17 15.75 -16.03
C ALA A 43 -7.09 16.96 -16.28
N GLY A 44 -7.84 17.38 -15.27
CA GLY A 44 -8.62 18.63 -15.30
C GLY A 44 -7.80 19.91 -15.11
N SER A 45 -6.48 19.80 -14.91
CA SER A 45 -5.59 20.94 -14.63
C SER A 45 -4.69 21.27 -15.82
N SER A 46 -4.06 22.45 -15.80
CA SER A 46 -3.06 22.84 -16.80
C SER A 46 -1.67 22.21 -16.56
N ILE A 47 -1.51 21.42 -15.50
CA ILE A 47 -0.24 20.75 -15.15
C ILE A 47 -0.21 19.37 -15.81
N PRO A 48 0.82 19.05 -16.62
CA PRO A 48 0.96 17.70 -17.15
C PRO A 48 1.03 16.66 -16.03
N THR A 49 0.17 15.63 -16.09
CA THR A 49 0.09 14.56 -15.07
C THR A 49 1.46 13.94 -14.80
N SER A 50 2.25 13.70 -15.85
CA SER A 50 3.60 13.14 -15.73
C SER A 50 4.55 14.02 -14.90
N THR A 51 4.44 15.35 -15.01
CA THR A 51 5.26 16.29 -14.23
C THR A 51 4.86 16.28 -12.75
N ALA A 52 3.56 16.12 -12.46
CA ALA A 52 3.06 16.03 -11.09
C ALA A 52 3.37 14.66 -10.44
N MET A 53 3.45 13.58 -11.21
CA MET A 53 3.76 12.23 -10.70
C MET A 53 5.25 11.97 -10.51
N LEU A 54 6.14 12.69 -11.20
CA LEU A 54 7.60 12.53 -11.05
C LEU A 54 8.09 12.72 -9.61
N PRO A 55 7.73 13.81 -8.89
CA PRO A 55 8.10 13.98 -7.49
C PRO A 55 7.58 12.85 -6.58
N LEU A 56 6.39 12.32 -6.87
CA LEU A 56 5.79 11.22 -6.13
C LEU A 56 6.63 9.95 -6.30
N GLY A 57 6.94 9.56 -7.53
CA GLY A 57 7.80 8.40 -7.80
C GLY A 57 9.22 8.54 -7.22
N ILE A 58 9.77 9.75 -7.20
CA ILE A 58 11.05 10.02 -6.53
C ILE A 58 10.92 9.81 -5.01
N SER A 59 9.79 10.20 -4.41
CA SER A 59 9.53 9.99 -2.99
C SER A 59 9.42 8.51 -2.64
N ASP A 60 8.62 7.73 -3.37
CA ASP A 60 8.54 6.27 -3.22
C ASP A 60 9.92 5.61 -3.32
N MET A 61 10.71 6.00 -4.33
CA MET A 61 12.07 5.47 -4.52
C MET A 61 12.98 5.81 -3.33
N LEU A 62 12.97 7.06 -2.87
CA LEU A 62 13.80 7.50 -1.74
C LEU A 62 13.40 6.78 -0.45
N VAL A 63 12.11 6.66 -0.17
CA VAL A 63 11.60 5.93 0.98
C VAL A 63 12.10 4.48 0.90
N LYS A 64 11.94 3.82 -0.25
CA LYS A 64 12.35 2.42 -0.39
C LYS A 64 13.86 2.19 -0.25
N LEU A 65 14.68 3.14 -0.67
CA LEU A 65 16.12 3.08 -0.52
C LEU A 65 16.59 3.39 0.92
N THR A 66 15.92 4.31 1.60
CA THR A 66 16.33 4.79 2.94
C THR A 66 15.75 3.96 4.08
N LEU A 67 14.54 3.43 3.93
CA LEU A 67 13.85 2.68 4.98
C LEU A 67 14.67 1.52 5.56
N PRO A 68 15.34 0.67 4.74
CA PRO A 68 16.11 -0.47 5.24
C PRO A 68 17.18 -0.08 6.26
N TRP A 69 17.69 1.15 6.19
CA TRP A 69 18.76 1.69 7.03
C TRP A 69 18.23 2.42 8.27
N VAL A 70 17.10 3.11 8.14
CA VAL A 70 16.53 3.96 9.21
C VAL A 70 15.65 3.15 10.16
N PHE A 71 14.98 2.10 9.66
CA PHE A 71 13.92 1.43 10.42
C PHE A 71 14.36 0.22 11.24
N GLN A 72 15.65 -0.15 11.30
CA GLN A 72 16.06 -1.35 12.06
C GLN A 72 15.87 -1.22 13.58
N LYS A 73 15.86 0.00 14.14
CA LYS A 73 15.90 0.21 15.60
C LYS A 73 14.56 0.50 16.28
N ILE A 74 13.46 0.63 15.53
CA ILE A 74 12.14 1.00 16.08
C ILE A 74 11.23 -0.25 16.17
N SER A 75 10.41 -0.36 17.23
CA SER A 75 9.44 -1.44 17.40
C SER A 75 8.36 -1.44 16.31
N TYR A 76 7.91 -2.63 15.88
CA TYR A 76 6.93 -2.80 14.79
C TYR A 76 5.61 -2.06 15.04
N ASN A 77 5.09 -2.13 16.27
CA ASN A 77 3.81 -1.48 16.62
C ASN A 77 3.88 0.05 16.49
N VAL A 78 4.97 0.66 16.95
CA VAL A 78 5.15 2.12 16.88
C VAL A 78 5.22 2.59 15.44
N LYS A 79 5.91 1.84 14.57
CA LYS A 79 5.98 2.13 13.13
C LYS A 79 4.61 2.10 12.49
N MET A 80 3.80 1.08 12.81
CA MET A 80 2.45 0.95 12.26
C MET A 80 1.56 2.13 12.67
N PHE A 81 1.62 2.58 13.91
CA PHE A 81 0.88 3.77 14.34
C PHE A 81 1.31 5.04 13.59
N ILE A 82 2.61 5.23 13.39
CA ILE A 82 3.13 6.38 12.63
C ILE A 82 2.63 6.34 11.18
N ILE A 83 2.68 5.18 10.53
CA ILE A 83 2.21 5.00 9.16
C ILE A 83 0.72 5.31 9.05
N VAL A 84 -0.11 4.72 9.90
CA VAL A 84 -1.57 4.96 9.89
C VAL A 84 -1.88 6.43 10.16
N PHE A 85 -1.14 7.06 11.07
CA PHE A 85 -1.31 8.50 11.34
C PHE A 85 -0.93 9.37 10.13
N LEU A 86 0.19 9.08 9.46
CA LEU A 86 0.60 9.78 8.24
C LEU A 86 -0.42 9.57 7.12
N ASP A 87 -0.93 8.36 6.96
CA ASP A 87 -1.91 8.01 5.93
C ASP A 87 -3.22 8.79 6.13
N ILE A 88 -3.76 8.80 7.36
CA ILE A 88 -4.96 9.58 7.71
C ILE A 88 -4.70 11.08 7.48
N LEU A 89 -3.56 11.60 7.91
CA LEU A 89 -3.21 13.02 7.75
C LEU A 89 -3.11 13.42 6.26
N GLY A 90 -2.50 12.56 5.45
CA GLY A 90 -2.39 12.75 4.01
C GLY A 90 -3.77 12.74 3.33
N LEU A 91 -4.61 11.77 3.66
CA LEU A 91 -5.98 11.67 3.15
C LEU A 91 -6.83 12.90 3.52
N ILE A 92 -6.78 13.36 4.78
CA ILE A 92 -7.47 14.57 5.21
C ILE A 92 -6.99 15.78 4.41
N THR A 93 -5.68 15.90 4.18
CA THR A 93 -5.09 17.00 3.39
C THR A 93 -5.61 17.00 1.95
N ILE A 94 -5.73 15.82 1.33
CA ILE A 94 -6.27 15.67 -0.03
C ILE A 94 -7.74 16.08 -0.10
N VAL A 95 -8.56 15.64 0.87
CA VAL A 95 -10.01 15.87 0.87
C VAL A 95 -10.38 17.32 1.20
N VAL A 96 -9.70 17.93 2.18
CA VAL A 96 -10.05 19.28 2.67
C VAL A 96 -9.52 20.38 1.75
N SER A 97 -8.40 20.14 1.06
CA SER A 97 -7.80 21.16 0.22
C SER A 97 -8.57 21.38 -1.08
N GLU A 98 -8.76 22.65 -1.47
CA GLU A 98 -9.20 23.02 -2.82
C GLU A 98 -8.03 23.24 -3.79
N SER A 99 -6.84 23.54 -3.27
CA SER A 99 -5.63 23.75 -4.07
C SER A 99 -5.03 22.43 -4.54
N ILE A 100 -4.82 22.30 -5.86
CA ILE A 100 -4.19 21.15 -6.51
C ILE A 100 -2.80 20.89 -5.93
N VAL A 101 -2.02 21.94 -5.68
CA VAL A 101 -0.65 21.80 -5.14
C VAL A 101 -0.67 21.18 -3.74
N VAL A 102 -1.60 21.60 -2.89
CA VAL A 102 -1.72 21.06 -1.53
C VAL A 102 -2.27 19.64 -1.55
N ARG A 103 -3.17 19.31 -2.49
CA ARG A 103 -3.61 17.91 -2.71
C ARG A 103 -2.45 17.01 -3.12
N LEU A 104 -1.57 17.47 -4.00
CA LEU A 104 -0.37 16.74 -4.40
C LEU A 104 0.60 16.50 -3.24
N VAL A 105 0.74 17.48 -2.34
CA VAL A 105 1.53 17.31 -1.11
C VAL A 105 0.90 16.26 -0.20
N GLY A 106 -0.42 16.32 0.00
CA GLY A 106 -1.16 15.30 0.76
C GLY A 106 -1.00 13.90 0.15
N PHE A 107 -1.06 13.80 -1.17
CA PHE A 107 -0.84 12.55 -1.90
C PHE A 107 0.59 12.03 -1.73
N ALA A 108 1.61 12.90 -1.75
CA ALA A 108 2.99 12.51 -1.45
C ALA A 108 3.15 11.94 -0.04
N VAL A 109 2.45 12.51 0.96
CA VAL A 109 2.46 12.00 2.32
C VAL A 109 1.84 10.59 2.41
N VAL A 110 0.71 10.38 1.72
CA VAL A 110 0.08 9.05 1.61
C VAL A 110 1.01 8.06 0.92
N ASP A 111 1.63 8.45 -0.19
CA ASP A 111 2.58 7.61 -0.93
C ASP A 111 3.74 7.15 -0.04
N ILE A 112 4.37 8.08 0.69
CA ILE A 112 5.44 7.75 1.67
C ILE A 112 4.96 6.72 2.70
N ALA A 113 3.75 6.92 3.26
CA ALA A 113 3.17 6.00 4.25
C ALA A 113 2.94 4.61 3.63
N LYS A 114 2.40 4.56 2.41
CA LYS A 114 2.16 3.33 1.66
C LYS A 114 3.46 2.59 1.35
N SER A 115 4.49 3.27 0.83
CA SER A 115 5.80 2.67 0.52
C SER A 115 6.45 2.07 1.76
N THR A 116 6.32 2.78 2.88
CA THR A 116 6.80 2.33 4.20
C THR A 116 6.05 1.06 4.65
N LEU A 117 4.73 1.04 4.51
CA LEU A 117 3.88 -0.12 4.82
C LEU A 117 4.19 -1.33 3.95
N GLU A 118 4.46 -1.11 2.66
CA GLU A 118 4.81 -2.15 1.70
C GLU A 118 6.07 -2.89 2.13
N ILE A 119 7.13 -2.14 2.47
CA ILE A 119 8.38 -2.72 2.94
C ILE A 119 8.19 -3.50 4.24
N MET A 120 7.39 -2.98 5.17
CA MET A 120 7.10 -3.67 6.44
C MET A 120 6.33 -4.96 6.21
N THR A 121 5.40 -4.95 5.26
CA THR A 121 4.64 -6.13 4.86
C THR A 121 5.54 -7.18 4.20
N LEU A 122 6.41 -6.76 3.26
CA LEU A 122 7.38 -7.65 2.63
C LEU A 122 8.38 -8.22 3.64
N SER A 123 8.80 -7.40 4.61
CA SER A 123 9.65 -7.84 5.72
C SER A 123 8.91 -8.84 6.62
N MET A 124 7.61 -8.64 6.87
CA MET A 124 6.79 -9.58 7.63
C MET A 124 6.60 -10.90 6.86
N LEU A 125 6.33 -10.83 5.56
CA LEU A 125 6.17 -11.98 4.68
C LEU A 125 7.39 -12.90 4.67
N ALA A 126 8.60 -12.35 4.83
CA ALA A 126 9.84 -13.12 4.93
C ALA A 126 9.86 -14.09 6.14
N PHE A 127 9.06 -13.84 7.19
CA PHE A 127 8.93 -14.72 8.35
C PHE A 127 7.88 -15.84 8.18
N TYR A 128 7.07 -15.81 7.11
CA TYR A 128 6.05 -16.81 6.83
C TYR A 128 6.52 -17.78 5.73
N LYS A 129 5.94 -18.99 5.70
CA LYS A 129 6.25 -19.99 4.67
C LYS A 129 5.94 -19.46 3.26
N LYS A 130 6.61 -20.02 2.24
CA LYS A 130 6.57 -19.57 0.82
C LYS A 130 5.19 -19.18 0.27
N GLY A 131 4.12 -19.89 0.64
CA GLY A 131 2.78 -19.58 0.15
C GLY A 131 2.25 -18.19 0.53
N ALA A 132 2.71 -17.59 1.64
CA ALA A 132 2.25 -16.26 2.06
C ALA A 132 2.59 -15.16 1.05
N ILE A 133 3.78 -15.25 0.43
CA ILE A 133 4.24 -14.29 -0.60
C ILE A 133 3.37 -14.42 -1.85
N GLU A 134 3.08 -15.65 -2.26
CA GLU A 134 2.22 -15.94 -3.43
C GLU A 134 0.78 -15.44 -3.20
N GLY A 135 0.23 -15.70 -2.00
CA GLY A 135 -1.07 -15.18 -1.59
C GLY A 135 -1.11 -13.66 -1.61
N PHE A 136 -0.12 -13.00 -1.00
CA PHE A 136 -0.02 -11.54 -1.01
C PHE A 136 0.06 -10.97 -2.43
N ALA A 137 0.95 -11.50 -3.28
CA ALA A 137 1.11 -11.05 -4.66
C ALA A 137 -0.18 -11.23 -5.49
N GLY A 138 -0.86 -12.38 -5.31
CA GLY A 138 -2.15 -12.62 -5.95
C GLY A 138 -3.22 -11.63 -5.51
N GLY A 139 -3.29 -11.36 -4.20
CA GLY A 139 -4.22 -10.38 -3.64
C GLY A 139 -3.92 -8.96 -4.12
N TYR A 140 -2.65 -8.60 -4.22
CA TYR A 140 -2.20 -7.30 -4.73
C TYR A 140 -2.66 -7.06 -6.17
N GLY A 141 -2.52 -8.06 -7.05
CA GLY A 141 -3.01 -7.98 -8.43
C GLY A 141 -4.53 -7.86 -8.53
N VAL A 142 -5.27 -8.63 -7.73
CA VAL A 142 -6.74 -8.54 -7.68
C VAL A 142 -7.20 -7.19 -7.14
N GLY A 143 -6.55 -6.68 -6.09
CA GLY A 143 -6.86 -5.37 -5.50
C GLY A 143 -6.69 -4.22 -6.49
N ASN A 144 -5.68 -4.28 -7.37
CA ASN A 144 -5.50 -3.30 -8.45
C ASN A 144 -6.68 -3.31 -9.43
N ILE A 145 -7.08 -4.48 -9.93
CA ILE A 145 -8.23 -4.57 -10.84
C ILE A 145 -9.52 -4.11 -10.16
N LEU A 146 -9.75 -4.54 -8.91
CA LEU A 146 -10.94 -4.14 -8.16
C LEU A 146 -10.99 -2.65 -7.87
N GLY A 147 -9.87 -2.03 -7.51
CA GLY A 147 -9.79 -0.59 -7.27
C GLY A 147 -10.07 0.21 -8.54
N ALA A 148 -9.48 -0.19 -9.67
CA ALA A 148 -9.74 0.43 -10.97
C ALA A 148 -11.21 0.28 -11.38
N LEU A 149 -11.77 -0.94 -11.30
CA LEU A 149 -13.18 -1.20 -11.61
C LEU A 149 -14.13 -0.41 -10.70
N TYR A 150 -13.84 -0.34 -9.40
CA TYR A 150 -14.65 0.39 -8.44
C TYR A 150 -14.68 1.88 -8.77
N TYR A 151 -13.51 2.48 -9.02
CA TYR A 151 -13.42 3.89 -9.35
C TYR A 151 -14.05 4.21 -10.72
N THR A 152 -13.76 3.43 -11.75
CA THR A 152 -14.39 3.60 -13.08
C THR A 152 -15.90 3.38 -13.05
N GLY A 153 -16.42 2.47 -12.21
CA GLY A 153 -17.86 2.29 -12.04
C GLY A 153 -18.56 3.44 -11.31
N MET A 154 -17.81 4.31 -10.64
CA MET A 154 -18.33 5.51 -9.96
C MET A 154 -18.33 6.76 -10.84
N VAL A 155 -17.47 6.83 -11.86
CA VAL A 155 -17.34 7.96 -12.80
C VAL A 155 -18.24 7.77 -14.02
#